data_AF-A0A947ALC2-F1
#
_entry.id   AF-A0A947ALC2-F1
#
_cell.length_a   1.000
_cell.length_b   1.000
_cell.length_c   1.000
_cell.angle_alpha   90.00
_cell.angle_beta   90.00
_cell.angle_gamma   90.00
#
_symmetry.space_group_name_H-M   'P 1'
#
loop_
_entity.id
_entity.type
_entity.pdbx_description
1 polymer ?
#
loop_
_entity_poly.entity_id
_entity_poly.type
_entity_poly.pdbx_seq_one_letter_code
_entity_poly.pdbx_strand_id
1 'polypeptide(L)'
;MTSPEGILIIGANLQGLQAALTLARLGRNVTLIDKNSEIIPPSQSLSDKGKRWNQYLYTQVLYHPLIELLTQTEMKEITEAGAGIEVELIQEPLWVSYDLCVDCGKCLGSCPVELSNGFKPLYELKAPTSMTIDKRKKAPCT
;
A
#
# COMPACT_ATOMS: atom_id res chain seq x y z
N MET A 1 -5.00 -9.20 -18.46
CA MET A 1 -6.34 -8.92 -19.03
C MET A 1 -6.89 -7.69 -18.30
N THR A 2 -6.56 -6.49 -18.77
CA THR A 2 -7.08 -5.24 -18.22
C THR A 2 -8.52 -5.07 -18.72
N SER A 3 -9.49 -5.16 -17.82
CA SER A 3 -10.90 -4.87 -18.13
C SER A 3 -11.05 -3.39 -18.49
N PRO A 4 -11.81 -3.02 -19.55
CA PRO A 4 -11.86 -1.66 -20.10
C PRO A 4 -12.54 -0.59 -19.22
N GLU A 5 -13.01 -0.92 -18.01
CA GLU A 5 -13.64 0.03 -17.07
C GLU A 5 -13.03 -0.08 -15.66
N GLY A 6 -11.72 0.19 -15.55
CA GLY A 6 -11.04 0.31 -14.26
C GLY A 6 -11.07 1.77 -13.77
N ILE A 7 -11.17 1.97 -12.45
CA ILE A 7 -11.05 3.29 -11.81
C ILE A 7 -9.72 3.35 -11.08
N LEU A 8 -8.89 4.34 -11.42
CA LEU A 8 -7.68 4.66 -10.66
C LEU A 8 -7.98 5.75 -9.63
N ILE A 9 -7.60 5.52 -8.37
CA ILE A 9 -7.64 6.52 -7.29
C ILE A 9 -6.21 6.75 -6.81
N ILE A 10 -5.82 8.02 -6.73
CA ILE A 10 -4.49 8.44 -6.28
C ILE A 10 -4.60 9.01 -4.87
N GLY A 11 -3.94 8.35 -3.91
CA GLY A 11 -3.88 8.72 -2.50
C GLY A 11 -4.80 7.88 -1.62
N ALA A 12 -4.22 7.05 -0.76
CA ALA A 12 -4.90 6.21 0.22
C ALA A 12 -5.13 6.93 1.56
N ASN A 13 -5.52 8.20 1.52
CA ASN A 13 -6.01 8.88 2.73
C ASN A 13 -7.46 8.45 3.05
N LEU A 14 -8.01 8.95 4.16
CA LEU A 14 -9.38 8.62 4.58
C LEU A 14 -10.42 8.82 3.46
N GLN A 15 -10.29 9.88 2.66
CA GLN A 15 -11.20 10.17 1.56
C GLN A 15 -11.01 9.19 0.39
N GLY A 16 -9.77 8.87 0.04
CA GLY A 16 -9.44 7.89 -1.00
C GLY A 16 -9.94 6.50 -0.66
N LEU A 17 -9.75 6.06 0.59
CA LEU A 17 -10.28 4.79 1.09
C LEU A 17 -11.81 4.74 1.01
N GLN A 18 -12.49 5.83 1.43
CA GLN A 18 -13.94 5.92 1.34
C GLN A 18 -14.43 5.87 -0.11
N ALA A 19 -13.77 6.59 -1.02
CA ALA A 19 -14.11 6.62 -2.43
C ALA A 19 -13.92 5.23 -3.08
N ALA A 20 -12.77 4.59 -2.82
CA ALA A 20 -12.48 3.25 -3.29
C ALA A 20 -13.53 2.25 -2.84
N LEU A 21 -13.85 2.23 -1.54
CA LEU A 21 -14.86 1.32 -0.99
C LEU A 21 -16.25 1.58 -1.57
N THR A 22 -16.61 2.84 -1.80
CA THR A 22 -17.92 3.20 -2.37
C THR A 22 -18.04 2.69 -3.81
N LEU A 23 -17.03 2.92 -4.65
CA LEU A 23 -17.03 2.49 -6.05
C LEU A 23 -16.96 0.96 -6.18
N ALA A 24 -16.17 0.32 -5.34
CA ALA A 24 -16.08 -1.13 -5.32
C ALA A 24 -17.41 -1.79 -4.91
N ARG A 25 -18.15 -1.21 -3.95
CA ARG A 25 -19.50 -1.65 -3.58
C ARG A 25 -20.53 -1.49 -4.69
N LEU A 26 -20.29 -0.57 -5.63
CA LEU A 26 -21.09 -0.42 -6.85
C LEU A 26 -20.67 -1.39 -7.95
N GLY A 27 -19.76 -2.33 -7.67
CA GLY A 27 -19.31 -3.35 -8.63
C GLY A 27 -18.23 -2.89 -9.60
N ARG A 28 -17.51 -1.80 -9.29
CA ARG A 28 -16.41 -1.29 -10.12
C ARG A 28 -15.06 -1.84 -9.66
N ASN A 29 -14.19 -2.16 -10.61
CA ASN A 29 -12.78 -2.49 -10.33
C ASN A 29 -12.02 -1.21 -10.01
N VAL A 30 -11.39 -1.16 -8.84
CA VAL A 30 -10.67 0.02 -8.36
C VAL A 30 -9.21 -0.32 -8.13
N THR A 31 -8.31 0.42 -8.74
CA THR A 31 -6.89 0.45 -8.37
C THR A 31 -6.66 1.69 -7.51
N LEU A 32 -6.22 1.49 -6.27
CA LEU A 32 -5.89 2.56 -5.33
C LEU A 32 -4.38 2.61 -5.15
N ILE A 33 -3.75 3.74 -5.46
CA ILE A 33 -2.30 3.91 -5.33
C ILE A 33 -1.97 4.88 -4.19
N ASP A 34 -0.86 4.64 -3.50
CA ASP A 34 -0.26 5.60 -2.58
C ASP A 34 1.26 5.56 -2.66
N LYS A 35 1.89 6.74 -2.61
CA LYS A 35 3.34 6.88 -2.65
C LYS A 35 4.02 6.39 -1.37
N ASN A 36 3.31 6.41 -0.25
CA ASN A 36 3.85 5.97 1.02
C ASN A 36 3.89 4.43 1.06
N SER A 37 4.84 3.89 1.83
CA SER A 37 4.97 2.45 2.04
C SER A 37 3.87 1.87 2.92
N GLU A 38 3.27 2.71 3.75
CA GLU A 38 2.16 2.35 4.61
C GLU A 38 0.99 3.31 4.39
N ILE A 39 -0.21 2.77 4.40
CA ILE A 39 -1.38 3.60 4.61
C ILE A 39 -1.35 4.08 6.06
N ILE A 40 -1.22 5.39 6.26
CA ILE A 40 -0.98 5.98 7.58
C ILE A 40 -2.11 5.60 8.53
N PRO A 41 -1.88 4.86 9.63
CA PRO A 41 -2.92 4.52 10.61
C PRO A 41 -3.51 5.79 11.23
N PRO A 42 -4.72 5.73 11.84
CA PRO A 42 -5.45 6.93 12.24
C PRO A 42 -4.57 7.85 13.11
N SER A 43 -4.48 9.13 12.73
CA SER A 43 -3.72 10.11 13.49
C SER A 43 -4.19 10.16 14.94
N GLN A 44 -3.28 10.41 15.87
CA GLN A 44 -3.63 10.55 17.30
C GLN A 44 -4.66 11.69 17.54
N SER A 45 -4.82 12.60 16.58
CA SER A 45 -5.78 13.69 16.59
C SER A 45 -7.24 13.29 16.30
N LEU A 46 -7.52 12.05 15.87
CA LEU A 46 -8.89 11.60 15.63
C LEU A 46 -9.61 11.25 16.93
N SER A 47 -10.90 11.56 17.00
CA SER A 47 -11.78 11.07 18.06
C SER A 47 -11.86 9.54 18.06
N ASP A 48 -12.30 8.91 19.14
CA ASP A 48 -12.42 7.45 19.20
C ASP A 48 -13.37 6.90 18.13
N LYS A 49 -14.45 7.64 17.82
CA LYS A 49 -15.34 7.33 16.70
C LYS A 49 -14.60 7.42 15.37
N GLY A 50 -13.77 8.45 15.18
CA GLY A 50 -12.93 8.63 14.00
C GLY A 50 -11.91 7.50 13.83
N LYS A 51 -11.25 7.08 14.91
CA LYS A 51 -10.30 5.95 14.91
C LYS A 51 -10.97 4.64 14.51
N ARG A 52 -12.15 4.35 15.08
CA ARG A 52 -12.95 3.15 14.74
C ARG A 52 -13.38 3.16 13.28
N TRP A 53 -13.84 4.32 12.78
CA TRP A 53 -14.23 4.46 11.38
C TRP A 53 -13.05 4.28 10.42
N ASN A 54 -11.90 4.85 10.77
CA ASN A 54 -10.68 4.67 10.01
C ASN A 54 -10.30 3.19 9.96
N GLN A 55 -10.21 2.52 11.10
CA GLN A 55 -9.90 1.09 11.16
C GLN A 55 -10.84 0.25 10.28
N TYR A 56 -12.14 0.55 10.31
CA TYR A 56 -13.13 -0.11 9.46
C TYR A 56 -12.80 0.05 7.97
N LEU A 57 -12.55 1.28 7.51
CA LEU A 57 -12.24 1.54 6.10
C LEU A 57 -10.99 0.80 5.63
N TYR A 58 -9.94 0.76 6.44
CA TYR A 58 -8.68 0.09 6.07
C TYR A 58 -8.91 -1.40 5.88
N THR A 59 -9.56 -2.06 6.84
CA THR A 59 -9.87 -3.49 6.74
C THR A 59 -10.78 -3.77 5.55
N GLN A 60 -11.78 -2.93 5.30
CA GLN A 60 -12.67 -3.14 4.16
C GLN A 60 -11.95 -2.98 2.82
N VAL A 61 -11.05 -2.00 2.69
CA VAL A 61 -10.31 -1.75 1.45
C VAL A 61 -9.25 -2.82 1.20
N LEU A 62 -8.45 -3.17 2.22
CA LEU A 62 -7.34 -4.13 2.10
C LEU A 62 -7.79 -5.52 1.63
N TYR A 63 -9.00 -5.94 1.98
CA TYR A 63 -9.51 -7.27 1.69
C TYR A 63 -10.67 -7.28 0.69
N HIS A 64 -10.94 -6.16 0.00
CA HIS A 64 -12.02 -6.12 -0.98
C HIS A 64 -11.59 -6.79 -2.29
N PRO A 65 -12.37 -7.73 -2.86
CA PRO A 65 -11.98 -8.45 -4.08
C PRO A 65 -11.94 -7.58 -5.34
N LEU A 66 -12.56 -6.40 -5.30
CA LEU A 66 -12.58 -5.44 -6.41
C LEU A 66 -11.66 -4.24 -6.18
N ILE A 67 -10.85 -4.24 -5.11
CA ILE A 67 -9.89 -3.17 -4.85
C ILE A 67 -8.47 -3.75 -4.85
N GLU A 68 -7.64 -3.22 -5.74
CA GLU A 68 -6.21 -3.47 -5.75
C GLU A 68 -5.50 -2.27 -5.13
N LEU A 69 -4.80 -2.48 -4.02
CA LEU A 69 -4.00 -1.44 -3.35
C LEU A 69 -2.53 -1.58 -3.74
N LEU A 70 -1.95 -0.51 -4.29
CA LEU A 70 -0.53 -0.41 -4.60
C LEU A 70 0.11 0.69 -3.75
N THR A 71 0.83 0.29 -2.70
CA THR A 71 1.69 1.19 -1.91
C THR A 71 3.04 1.39 -2.59
N GLN A 72 3.82 2.37 -2.13
CA GLN A 72 5.07 2.78 -2.78
C GLN A 72 4.91 3.02 -4.28
N THR A 73 3.72 3.46 -4.70
CA THR A 73 3.36 3.59 -6.11
C THR A 73 2.99 5.02 -6.42
N GLU A 74 3.66 5.58 -7.41
CA GLU A 74 3.41 6.92 -7.91
C GLU A 74 2.97 6.88 -9.37
N MET A 75 2.09 7.79 -9.74
CA MET A 75 1.72 8.00 -11.13
C MET A 75 2.81 8.84 -11.80
N LYS A 76 3.34 8.32 -12.91
CA LYS A 76 4.42 8.95 -13.68
C LYS A 76 3.86 9.76 -14.84
N GLU A 77 2.94 9.18 -15.61
CA GLU A 77 2.39 9.80 -16.80
C GLU A 77 0.95 9.36 -17.04
N ILE A 78 0.17 10.25 -17.66
CA ILE A 78 -1.18 9.98 -18.14
C ILE A 78 -1.19 10.29 -19.64
N THR A 79 -1.59 9.32 -20.44
CA THR A 79 -1.71 9.46 -21.89
C THR A 79 -3.15 9.18 -22.33
N GLU A 80 -3.63 9.95 -23.31
CA GLU A 80 -4.91 9.66 -23.96
C GLU A 80 -4.75 8.46 -24.90
N ALA A 81 -5.61 7.47 -24.74
CA ALA A 81 -5.58 6.23 -25.50
C ALA A 81 -6.94 6.00 -26.18
N GLY A 82 -7.14 6.64 -27.33
CA GLY A 82 -8.33 6.48 -28.18
C GLY A 82 -9.64 6.86 -27.47
N ALA A 83 -10.29 5.90 -26.82
CA ALA A 83 -11.55 6.06 -26.09
C ALA A 83 -11.39 6.10 -24.57
N GLY A 84 -10.16 6.12 -24.06
CA GLY A 84 -9.87 6.10 -22.63
C GLY A 84 -8.53 6.73 -22.28
N ILE A 85 -8.03 6.38 -21.09
CA ILE A 85 -6.81 6.91 -20.52
C ILE A 85 -5.89 5.73 -20.19
N GLU A 86 -4.63 5.84 -20.55
CA GLU A 86 -3.57 4.96 -20.09
C GLU A 86 -2.74 5.70 -19.04
N VAL A 87 -2.38 5.01 -17.96
CA VAL A 87 -1.63 5.59 -16.84
C VAL A 87 -0.39 4.75 -16.59
N GLU A 88 0.78 5.38 -16.68
CA GLU A 88 2.05 4.75 -16.31
C GLU A 88 2.27 4.94 -14.80
N LEU A 89 2.44 3.82 -14.09
CA LEU A 89 2.72 3.78 -12.66
C LEU A 89 4.14 3.29 -12.41
N ILE A 90 4.83 3.88 -11.44
CA ILE A 90 6.10 3.41 -10.92
C ILE A 90 5.87 2.92 -9.50
N GLN A 91 6.14 1.64 -9.25
CA GLN A 91 6.10 1.05 -7.92
C GLN A 91 7.51 0.74 -7.42
N GLU A 92 7.91 1.37 -6.32
CA GLU A 92 9.12 0.99 -5.61
C GLU A 92 8.91 -0.35 -4.86
N PRO A 93 9.87 -1.28 -4.94
CA PRO A 93 9.71 -2.60 -4.36
C PRO A 93 9.76 -2.57 -2.83
N LEU A 94 8.83 -3.29 -2.19
CA LEU A 94 8.88 -3.62 -0.76
C LEU A 94 9.84 -4.78 -0.43
N TRP A 95 10.37 -5.45 -1.47
CA TRP A 95 11.30 -6.59 -1.40
C TRP A 95 10.76 -7.85 -0.70
N VAL A 96 9.53 -7.79 -0.19
CA VAL A 96 8.74 -8.88 0.37
C VAL A 96 7.36 -8.79 -0.27
N SER A 97 6.87 -9.93 -0.77
CA SER A 97 5.49 -10.02 -1.22
C SER A 97 4.57 -10.07 0.00
N TYR A 98 3.71 -9.06 0.14
CA TYR A 98 2.80 -8.96 1.29
C TYR A 98 1.77 -10.10 1.29
N ASP A 99 1.30 -10.56 0.12
CA ASP A 99 0.36 -11.68 -0.03
C ASP A 99 0.93 -13.02 0.46
N LEU A 100 2.25 -13.17 0.46
CA LEU A 100 2.95 -14.38 0.91
C LEU A 100 3.50 -14.24 2.33
N CYS A 101 3.49 -13.03 2.89
CA CYS A 101 4.01 -12.76 4.22
C CYS A 101 2.99 -13.21 5.28
N VAL A 102 3.37 -14.16 6.12
CA VAL A 102 2.54 -14.65 7.23
C VAL A 102 2.87 -13.98 8.57
N ASP A 103 3.61 -12.87 8.53
CA ASP A 103 4.01 -12.08 9.70
C ASP A 103 4.60 -12.89 10.88
N CYS A 104 5.45 -13.88 10.56
CA CYS A 104 6.00 -14.78 11.59
C CYS A 104 7.20 -14.22 12.37
N GLY A 105 7.72 -13.04 12.00
CA GLY A 105 8.88 -12.41 12.65
C GLY A 105 10.25 -13.12 12.51
N LYS A 106 10.31 -14.32 11.92
CA LYS A 106 11.56 -15.11 11.81
C LYS A 106 12.67 -14.37 11.06
N CYS A 107 12.31 -13.58 10.06
CA CYS A 107 13.26 -12.76 9.29
C CYS A 107 13.96 -11.69 10.14
N LEU A 108 13.28 -11.09 11.12
CA LEU A 108 13.88 -10.09 12.03
C LEU A 108 14.97 -10.70 12.90
N GLY A 109 14.73 -11.90 13.43
CA GLY A 109 15.70 -12.64 14.25
C GLY A 109 16.93 -13.08 13.44
N SER A 110 16.72 -13.54 12.21
CA SER A 110 17.80 -14.02 11.34
C SER A 110 18.60 -12.90 10.65
N CYS A 111 18.11 -11.66 10.64
CA CYS A 111 18.79 -10.56 9.96
C CYS A 111 20.13 -10.21 10.68
N PRO A 112 21.29 -10.37 10.00
CA PRO A 112 22.60 -10.13 10.60
C PRO A 112 23.02 -8.65 10.57
N VAL A 113 22.21 -7.79 9.96
CA VAL A 113 22.53 -6.39 9.73
C VAL A 113 21.92 -5.51 10.82
N GLU A 114 22.76 -4.66 11.40
CA GLU A 114 22.36 -3.52 12.22
C GLU A 114 22.82 -2.23 11.57
N LEU A 115 21.94 -1.24 11.50
CA LEU A 115 22.26 0.08 10.96
C LEU A 115 22.90 0.94 12.04
N SER A 116 23.65 1.97 11.62
CA SER A 116 24.39 2.88 12.53
C SER A 116 23.53 3.62 13.55
N ASN A 117 22.22 3.72 13.29
CA ASN A 117 21.24 4.33 14.18
C ASN A 117 20.55 3.32 15.12
N GLY A 118 21.00 2.06 15.15
CA GLY A 118 20.45 0.99 15.99
C GLY A 118 19.19 0.31 15.43
N PHE A 119 18.75 0.67 14.22
CA PHE A 119 17.61 0.04 13.56
C PHE A 119 18.05 -1.14 12.67
N LYS A 120 17.15 -2.10 12.42
CA LYS A 120 17.36 -3.13 11.39
C LYS A 120 16.86 -2.62 10.03
N PRO A 121 17.47 -3.06 8.91
CA PRO A 121 16.95 -2.76 7.58
C PRO A 121 15.65 -3.51 7.28
N LEU A 122 15.27 -4.48 8.10
CA LEU A 122 14.01 -5.20 8.00
C LEU A 122 13.06 -4.71 9.09
N TYR A 123 11.86 -4.28 8.70
CA TYR A 123 10.85 -3.74 9.62
C TYR A 123 9.44 -4.09 9.16
N GLU A 124 8.49 -4.00 10.09
CA GLU A 124 7.08 -4.33 9.87
C GLU A 124 6.33 -3.11 9.30
N LEU A 125 5.53 -3.34 8.26
CA LEU A 125 4.52 -2.44 7.75
C LEU A 125 3.17 -2.78 8.37
N LYS A 126 2.41 -1.77 8.77
CA LYS A 126 1.08 -1.99 9.37
C LYS A 126 0.00 -2.23 8.32
N ALA A 127 0.09 -1.58 7.16
CA ALA A 127 -0.92 -1.64 6.10
C ALA A 127 -0.29 -1.38 4.72
N PRO A 128 -0.13 -2.41 3.86
CA PRO A 128 -0.48 -3.82 4.08
C PRO A 128 0.39 -4.47 5.16
N THR A 129 -0.21 -5.32 6.01
CA THR A 129 0.50 -6.00 7.10
C THR A 129 1.53 -6.96 6.52
N SER A 130 2.79 -6.58 6.54
CA SER A 130 3.88 -7.36 5.95
C SER A 130 5.24 -6.87 6.45
N MET A 131 6.26 -7.70 6.33
CA MET A 131 7.64 -7.25 6.51
C MET A 131 8.10 -6.52 5.25
N THR A 132 8.99 -5.54 5.40
CA THR A 132 9.66 -4.88 4.27
C THR A 132 11.16 -4.79 4.53
N ILE A 133 11.94 -4.57 3.45
CA ILE A 133 13.39 -4.43 3.52
C ILE A 133 13.78 -3.06 2.97
N ASP A 134 14.45 -2.22 3.77
CA ASP A 134 15.19 -1.05 3.29
C ASP A 134 16.43 -1.52 2.52
N LYS A 135 16.25 -1.72 1.21
CA LYS A 135 17.35 -2.06 0.31
C LYS A 135 17.98 -0.78 -0.25
N ARG A 136 18.88 -0.19 0.53
CA ARG A 136 19.71 0.95 0.09
C ARG A 136 20.53 0.59 -1.15
N LYS A 137 20.91 1.60 -1.95
CA LYS A 137 21.77 1.45 -3.15
C LYS A 137 23.03 0.63 -2.91
N LYS A 138 23.58 0.66 -1.70
CA LYS A 138 24.62 -0.26 -1.23
C LYS A 138 24.00 -1.14 -0.15
N ALA A 139 23.98 -2.45 -0.38
CA ALA A 139 23.46 -3.39 0.60
C ALA A 139 24.21 -3.22 1.93
N PRO A 140 23.50 -3.10 3.06
CA PRO A 140 24.14 -2.97 4.37
C PRO A 140 24.70 -4.30 4.88
N CYS A 141 24.32 -5.43 4.24
CA CYS A 141 24.99 -6.72 4.36
C CYS A 141 26.16 -6.82 3.36
N THR A 142 27.31 -7.29 3.84
CA THR A 142 28.41 -7.85 3.04
C THR A 142 28.24 -9.35 2.87
#